data_AF-A0A6C0CHC2-F1
#
_entry.id   AF-A0A6C0CHC2-F1
#
_cell.length_a   1.000
_cell.length_b   1.000
_cell.length_c   1.000
_cell.angle_alpha   90.00
_cell.angle_beta   90.00
_cell.angle_gamma   90.00
#
_symmetry.space_group_name_H-M   'P 1'
#
loop_
_entity.id
_entity.type
_entity.pdbx_description
1 polymer ?
#
loop_
_entity_poly.entity_id
_entity_poly.type
_entity_poly.pdbx_seq_one_letter_code
_entity_poly.pdbx_strand_id
1 'polypeptide(L)'
;MKSLQELSLLEATKRMETLGEVLDFCEADETMSGICAGSAIFWKDTLTRILGKTIVLQRGDLATQEEWSTFAKLLDQGLTYKYSIASDANGIDIHPLPFYRVQNRRDGRNGIERYPLEIPGLVPLVGSSGFFISIFMRGYREHNQTNFFLGELGSLLASQNLIRYAAELCIDWYEPFDLAGEMVWVDDEETEMPNVDFFEEEIAANMTNQGSDGILGIRWKNPISNKDYRTEIFWTIRPITF
;
A
#
# COMPACT_ATOMS: atom_id res chain seq x y z
N MET A 1 10.87 10.66 19.97
CA MET A 1 11.47 9.99 21.14
C MET A 1 10.31 9.57 22.03
N LYS A 2 10.24 8.31 22.47
CA LYS A 2 9.10 7.79 23.26
C LYS A 2 9.16 8.27 24.71
N SER A 3 8.04 8.66 25.28
CA SER A 3 7.91 8.97 26.71
C SER A 3 7.90 7.67 27.55
N LEU A 4 8.18 7.80 28.85
CA LEU A 4 8.11 6.66 29.77
C LEU A 4 6.71 6.05 29.84
N GLN A 5 5.67 6.90 29.74
CA GLN A 5 4.28 6.46 29.71
C GLN A 5 3.98 5.67 28.44
N GLU A 6 4.47 6.13 27.29
CA GLU A 6 4.31 5.43 26.01
C GLU A 6 5.02 4.07 26.00
N LEU A 7 6.24 3.99 26.54
CA LEU A 7 6.98 2.73 26.68
C LEU A 7 6.25 1.75 27.60
N SER A 8 5.67 2.25 28.69
CA SER A 8 4.90 1.43 29.63
C SER A 8 3.62 0.91 28.99
N LEU A 9 2.91 1.75 28.23
CA LEU A 9 1.74 1.33 27.45
C LEU A 9 2.10 0.26 26.43
N LEU A 10 3.17 0.45 25.65
CA LEU A 10 3.60 -0.52 24.65
C LEU A 10 3.96 -1.88 25.26
N GLU A 11 4.63 -1.91 26.41
CA GLU A 11 4.94 -3.17 27.07
C GLU A 11 3.68 -3.81 27.68
N ALA A 12 2.76 -3.01 28.23
CA ALA A 12 1.48 -3.49 28.77
C ALA A 12 0.58 -4.12 27.70
N THR A 13 0.55 -3.56 26.49
CA THR A 13 -0.31 -4.05 25.40
C THR A 13 0.37 -5.04 24.46
N LYS A 14 1.66 -5.34 24.68
CA LYS A 14 2.48 -6.17 23.80
C LYS A 14 1.93 -7.57 23.51
N ARG A 15 1.19 -8.15 24.46
CA ARG A 15 0.59 -9.49 24.35
C ARG A 15 -0.81 -9.50 23.76
N MET A 16 -1.40 -8.33 23.53
CA MET A 16 -2.74 -8.20 22.94
C MET A 16 -2.61 -8.34 21.43
N GLU A 17 -3.25 -9.35 20.85
CA GLU A 17 -3.09 -9.72 19.43
C GLU A 17 -4.08 -9.00 18.53
N THR A 18 -5.17 -8.46 19.09
CA THR A 18 -6.20 -7.76 18.34
C THR A 18 -6.29 -6.29 18.70
N LEU A 19 -6.79 -5.46 17.76
CA LEU A 19 -6.98 -4.04 18.00
C LEU A 19 -8.06 -3.79 19.07
N GLY A 20 -9.12 -4.60 19.07
CA GLY A 20 -10.17 -4.59 20.08
C GLY A 20 -9.63 -4.80 21.51
N GLU A 21 -8.75 -5.78 21.74
CA GLU A 21 -8.15 -6.00 23.08
C GLU A 21 -7.36 -4.77 23.58
N VAL A 22 -6.66 -4.08 22.67
CA VAL A 22 -5.92 -2.86 23.01
C VAL A 22 -6.86 -1.71 23.31
N LEU A 23 -7.95 -1.58 22.55
CA LEU A 23 -8.98 -0.56 22.78
C LEU A 23 -9.70 -0.80 24.11
N ASP A 24 -10.10 -2.04 24.41
CA ASP A 24 -10.69 -2.43 25.68
C ASP A 24 -9.77 -2.08 26.87
N PHE A 25 -8.46 -2.31 26.72
CA PHE A 25 -7.47 -1.92 27.72
C PHE A 25 -7.41 -0.39 27.90
N CYS A 26 -7.38 0.37 26.80
CA CYS A 26 -7.36 1.83 26.85
C CYS A 26 -8.65 2.43 27.45
N GLU A 27 -9.78 1.72 27.36
CA GLU A 27 -11.08 2.16 27.89
C GLU A 27 -11.35 1.67 29.32
N ALA A 28 -10.50 0.80 29.87
CA ALA A 28 -10.69 0.20 31.20
C ALA A 28 -10.68 1.23 32.35
N ASP A 29 -9.96 2.35 32.21
CA ASP A 29 -9.98 3.46 33.17
C ASP A 29 -9.69 4.83 32.51
N GLU A 30 -10.12 5.91 33.18
CA GLU A 30 -9.97 7.29 32.68
C GLU A 30 -8.51 7.74 32.49
N THR A 31 -7.58 7.19 33.30
CA THR A 31 -6.17 7.56 33.23
C THR A 31 -5.53 6.95 31.98
N MET A 32 -5.79 5.67 31.71
CA MET A 32 -5.33 4.97 30.51
C MET A 32 -5.92 5.57 29.24
N SER A 33 -7.21 5.93 29.26
CA SER A 33 -7.89 6.57 28.13
C SER A 33 -7.19 7.86 27.69
N GLY A 34 -6.80 8.70 28.65
CA GLY A 34 -6.06 9.93 28.37
C GLY A 34 -4.67 9.69 27.77
N ILE A 35 -3.92 8.70 28.27
CA ILE A 35 -2.57 8.40 27.76
C ILE A 35 -2.66 7.75 26.37
N CYS A 36 -3.59 6.82 26.15
CA CYS A 36 -3.80 6.21 24.85
C CYS A 36 -4.22 7.25 23.80
N ALA A 37 -5.14 8.16 24.12
CA ALA A 37 -5.54 9.22 23.20
C ALA A 37 -4.39 10.21 22.89
N GLY A 38 -3.48 10.40 23.84
CA GLY A 38 -2.37 11.35 23.75
C GLY A 38 -1.08 10.81 23.13
N SER A 39 -1.08 9.65 22.46
CA SER A 39 0.16 9.11 21.87
C SER A 39 -0.01 8.59 20.44
N ALA A 40 0.44 9.40 19.48
CA ALA A 40 0.55 8.97 18.08
C ALA A 40 1.54 7.80 17.90
N ILE A 41 2.65 7.79 18.64
CA ILE A 41 3.69 6.76 18.50
C ILE A 41 3.16 5.41 18.98
N PHE A 42 2.45 5.39 20.11
CA PHE A 42 1.80 4.17 20.60
C PHE A 42 0.87 3.54 19.56
N TRP A 43 0.02 4.35 18.92
CA TRP A 43 -0.90 3.86 17.89
C TRP A 43 -0.18 3.37 16.64
N LYS A 44 0.81 4.11 16.13
CA LYS A 44 1.61 3.67 14.97
C LYS A 44 2.27 2.31 15.22
N ASP A 45 2.87 2.13 16.38
CA ASP A 45 3.54 0.87 16.73
C ASP A 45 2.54 -0.27 16.94
N THR A 46 1.43 0.01 17.63
CA THR A 46 0.37 -0.97 17.87
C THR A 46 -0.26 -1.43 16.55
N LEU A 47 -0.62 -0.50 15.67
CA LEU A 47 -1.19 -0.81 14.36
C LEU A 47 -0.19 -1.55 13.47
N THR A 48 1.08 -1.14 13.47
CA THR A 48 2.14 -1.86 12.74
C THR A 48 2.28 -3.30 13.22
N ARG A 49 2.20 -3.52 14.54
CA ARG A 49 2.31 -4.85 15.15
C ARG A 49 1.12 -5.75 14.84
N ILE A 50 -0.09 -5.21 14.88
CA ILE A 50 -1.33 -5.98 14.73
C ILE A 50 -1.73 -6.17 13.26
N LEU A 51 -1.60 -5.11 12.46
CA LEU A 51 -2.12 -5.05 11.08
C LEU A 51 -1.01 -4.92 10.02
N GLY A 52 0.25 -4.83 10.44
CA GLY A 52 1.40 -4.65 9.55
C GLY A 52 1.72 -3.18 9.23
N LYS A 53 2.94 -2.93 8.75
CA LYS A 53 3.45 -1.56 8.46
C LYS A 53 2.60 -0.81 7.43
N THR A 54 1.96 -1.53 6.52
CA THR A 54 1.20 -0.96 5.40
C THR A 54 0.09 -0.05 5.88
N ILE A 55 -0.65 -0.42 6.92
CA ILE A 55 -1.80 0.37 7.38
C ILE A 55 -1.38 1.77 7.85
N VAL A 56 -0.21 1.85 8.49
CA VAL A 56 0.36 3.11 9.01
C VAL A 56 0.93 3.93 7.87
N LEU A 57 1.58 3.28 6.90
CA LEU A 57 2.09 3.92 5.70
C LEU A 57 0.95 4.55 4.88
N GLN A 58 -0.14 3.82 4.66
CA GLN A 58 -1.32 4.33 3.93
C GLN A 58 -1.87 5.62 4.54
N ARG A 59 -1.74 5.78 5.86
CA ARG A 59 -2.25 6.92 6.64
C ARG A 59 -1.17 7.88 7.12
N GLY A 60 -0.13 8.05 6.31
CA GLY A 60 0.92 9.05 6.55
C GLY A 60 0.41 10.49 6.65
N ASP A 61 -0.81 10.77 6.17
CA ASP A 61 -1.50 12.07 6.24
C ASP A 61 -1.91 12.47 7.66
N LEU A 62 -1.98 11.53 8.61
CA LEU A 62 -2.40 11.81 9.99
C LEU A 62 -1.27 12.45 10.79
N ALA A 63 -1.49 13.67 11.25
CA ALA A 63 -0.51 14.53 11.92
C ALA A 63 -0.64 14.50 13.44
N THR A 64 -1.85 14.36 13.98
CA THR A 64 -2.11 14.53 15.42
C THR A 64 -2.30 13.20 16.15
N GLN A 65 -2.04 13.21 17.45
CA GLN A 65 -2.30 12.05 18.32
C GLN A 65 -3.79 11.67 18.36
N GLU A 66 -4.68 12.68 18.32
CA GLU A 66 -6.13 12.47 18.30
C GLU A 66 -6.58 11.80 16.99
N GLU A 67 -5.98 12.17 15.86
CA GLU A 67 -6.23 11.54 14.55
C GLU A 67 -5.84 10.07 14.54
N TRP A 68 -4.67 9.71 15.07
CA TRP A 68 -4.22 8.32 15.16
C TRP A 68 -5.08 7.46 16.08
N SER A 69 -5.50 8.01 17.23
CA SER A 69 -6.43 7.35 18.15
C SER A 69 -7.80 7.12 17.51
N THR A 70 -8.33 8.14 16.82
CA THR A 70 -9.60 8.05 16.11
C THR A 70 -9.52 7.03 14.97
N PHE A 71 -8.42 7.04 14.21
CA PHE A 71 -8.17 6.09 13.14
C PHE A 71 -8.18 4.64 13.64
N ALA A 72 -7.51 4.34 14.76
CA ALA A 72 -7.53 3.01 15.37
C ALA A 72 -8.95 2.55 15.75
N LYS A 73 -9.76 3.44 16.35
CA LYS A 73 -11.16 3.13 16.69
C LYS A 73 -12.01 2.82 15.46
N LEU A 74 -11.87 3.59 14.40
CA LEU A 74 -12.63 3.38 13.16
C LEU A 74 -12.17 2.14 12.39
N LEU A 75 -10.88 1.80 12.46
CA LEU A 75 -10.33 0.56 11.92
C LEU A 75 -10.95 -0.67 12.59
N ASP A 76 -11.03 -0.68 13.92
CA ASP A 76 -11.62 -1.78 14.69
C ASP A 76 -13.10 -2.01 14.33
N GLN A 77 -13.83 -0.94 14.02
CA GLN A 77 -15.20 -0.99 13.52
C GLN A 77 -15.32 -1.48 12.06
N GLY A 78 -14.20 -1.74 11.38
CA GLY A 78 -14.18 -2.18 9.99
C GLY A 78 -14.58 -1.09 8.99
N LEU A 79 -14.48 0.19 9.36
CA LEU A 79 -14.85 1.28 8.46
C LEU A 79 -13.81 1.45 7.35
N THR A 80 -14.29 1.55 6.11
CA THR A 80 -13.47 1.77 4.91
C THR A 80 -14.22 2.68 3.95
N TYR A 81 -13.54 3.72 3.47
CA TYR A 81 -14.04 4.65 2.49
C TYR A 81 -13.57 4.25 1.09
N LYS A 82 -14.49 4.32 0.13
CA LYS A 82 -14.22 3.90 -1.24
C LYS A 82 -14.16 5.12 -2.16
N TYR A 83 -13.12 5.16 -2.97
CA TYR A 83 -12.86 6.16 -3.99
C TYR A 83 -12.61 5.48 -5.35
N SER A 84 -12.57 6.27 -6.41
CA SER A 84 -12.06 5.84 -7.70
C SER A 84 -11.13 6.89 -8.29
N ILE A 85 -10.02 6.43 -8.85
CA ILE A 85 -9.18 7.24 -9.73
C ILE A 85 -9.64 7.01 -11.16
N ALA A 86 -9.95 8.09 -11.89
CA ALA A 86 -10.30 7.99 -13.29
C ALA A 86 -9.05 8.04 -14.16
N SER A 87 -9.08 7.36 -15.29
CA SER A 87 -8.08 7.52 -16.35
C SER A 87 -8.76 7.60 -17.71
N ASP A 88 -8.32 8.55 -18.53
CA ASP A 88 -8.80 8.76 -19.88
C ASP A 88 -7.61 8.89 -20.85
N ALA A 89 -7.88 9.33 -22.09
CA ALA A 89 -6.84 9.53 -23.09
C ALA A 89 -5.79 10.62 -22.72
N ASN A 90 -6.09 11.47 -21.75
CA ASN A 90 -5.19 12.53 -21.26
C ASN A 90 -4.34 12.08 -20.06
N GLY A 91 -4.58 10.86 -19.53
CA GLY A 91 -3.81 10.27 -18.44
C GLY A 91 -4.66 9.88 -17.24
N ILE A 92 -4.04 9.87 -16.07
CA ILE A 92 -4.68 9.54 -14.79
C ILE A 92 -5.07 10.85 -14.10
N ASP A 93 -6.32 10.91 -13.62
CA ASP A 93 -6.82 12.00 -12.81
C ASP A 93 -6.13 12.00 -11.44
N ILE A 94 -5.70 13.18 -11.00
CA ILE A 94 -5.04 13.37 -9.71
C ILE A 94 -6.03 13.59 -8.56
N HIS A 95 -7.33 13.69 -8.86
CA HIS A 95 -8.38 13.93 -7.88
C HIS A 95 -9.25 12.68 -7.67
N PRO A 96 -9.14 12.01 -6.52
CA PRO A 96 -9.97 10.86 -6.21
C PRO A 96 -11.46 11.23 -6.11
N LEU A 97 -12.29 10.51 -6.85
CA LEU A 97 -13.74 10.71 -6.84
C LEU A 97 -14.37 9.77 -5.80
N PRO A 98 -15.29 10.26 -4.94
CA PRO A 98 -16.06 9.37 -4.06
C PRO A 98 -16.73 8.25 -4.86
N PHE A 99 -16.60 7.02 -4.39
CA PHE A 99 -17.07 5.85 -5.14
C PHE A 99 -18.61 5.77 -5.08
N TYR A 100 -19.28 6.40 -6.05
CA TYR A 100 -20.70 6.19 -6.29
C TYR A 100 -20.87 4.99 -7.22
N ARG A 101 -20.69 3.76 -6.70
CA ARG A 101 -20.94 2.49 -7.42
C ARG A 101 -20.28 2.41 -8.81
N VAL A 102 -18.95 2.39 -8.87
CA VAL A 102 -18.28 2.02 -10.10
C VAL A 102 -18.06 0.51 -10.08
N GLN A 103 -19.00 -0.27 -10.61
CA GLN A 103 -18.65 -1.64 -11.01
C GLN A 103 -17.42 -1.53 -11.92
N ASN A 104 -16.39 -2.37 -11.73
CA ASN A 104 -15.26 -2.53 -12.64
C ASN A 104 -15.80 -2.75 -14.07
N ARG A 105 -16.05 -1.66 -14.76
CA ARG A 105 -16.56 -1.60 -16.11
C ARG A 105 -15.84 -0.41 -16.69
N ARG A 106 -14.97 -0.71 -17.64
CA ARG A 106 -14.68 0.20 -18.74
C ARG A 106 -16.05 0.72 -19.19
N ASP A 107 -16.33 1.99 -18.92
CA ASP A 107 -17.57 2.56 -19.43
C ASP A 107 -17.33 2.72 -20.93
N GLY A 108 -17.64 1.66 -21.68
CA GLY A 108 -17.25 1.47 -23.08
C GLY A 108 -17.79 2.56 -24.02
N ARG A 109 -18.57 3.50 -23.49
CA ARG A 109 -19.08 4.67 -24.20
C ARG A 109 -18.15 5.89 -24.13
N ASN A 110 -17.35 6.03 -23.08
CA ASN A 110 -16.57 7.27 -22.84
C ASN A 110 -15.05 7.06 -22.81
N GLY A 111 -14.56 5.81 -22.87
CA GLY A 111 -13.11 5.54 -22.84
C GLY A 111 -12.44 5.84 -21.49
N ILE A 112 -13.22 6.02 -20.43
CA ILE A 112 -12.73 6.28 -19.08
C ILE A 112 -12.59 4.95 -18.34
N GLU A 113 -11.37 4.64 -17.91
CA GLU A 113 -11.05 3.58 -16.97
C GLU A 113 -11.15 4.12 -15.54
N ARG A 114 -11.53 3.26 -14.58
CA ARG A 114 -11.66 3.66 -13.19
C ARG A 114 -11.02 2.62 -12.29
N TYR A 115 -10.06 3.07 -11.49
CA TYR A 115 -9.33 2.26 -10.54
C TYR A 115 -9.97 2.41 -9.15
N PRO A 116 -10.57 1.35 -8.59
CA PRO A 116 -11.11 1.41 -7.23
C PRO A 116 -9.98 1.64 -6.24
N LEU A 117 -10.21 2.51 -5.26
CA LEU A 117 -9.26 2.83 -4.20
C LEU A 117 -9.98 2.74 -2.86
N GLU A 118 -9.42 2.00 -1.90
CA GLU A 118 -9.98 1.87 -0.56
C GLU A 118 -9.09 2.56 0.46
N ILE A 119 -9.70 3.36 1.33
CA ILE A 119 -9.02 4.07 2.42
C ILE A 119 -9.63 3.63 3.74
N PRO A 120 -8.88 2.91 4.57
CA PRO A 120 -9.41 2.37 5.80
C PRO A 120 -9.51 3.46 6.89
N GLY A 121 -10.44 3.25 7.83
CA GLY A 121 -10.59 4.01 9.08
C GLY A 121 -11.16 5.42 8.92
N LEU A 122 -10.32 6.41 8.60
CA LEU A 122 -10.67 7.84 8.59
C LEU A 122 -10.71 8.40 7.16
N VAL A 123 -11.61 9.34 6.84
CA VAL A 123 -11.61 10.04 5.54
C VAL A 123 -10.34 10.90 5.44
N PRO A 124 -9.63 10.94 4.29
CA PRO A 124 -8.56 11.92 4.08
C PRO A 124 -9.11 13.35 4.22
N LEU A 125 -8.32 14.25 4.79
CA LEU A 125 -8.71 15.66 4.86
C LEU A 125 -8.69 16.26 3.44
N VAL A 126 -9.56 17.24 3.20
CA VAL A 126 -9.54 18.00 1.94
C VAL A 126 -8.18 18.71 1.83
N GLY A 127 -7.51 18.52 0.71
CA GLY A 127 -6.16 19.00 0.45
C GLY A 127 -5.04 18.05 0.91
N SER A 128 -5.35 16.89 1.50
CA SER A 128 -4.33 15.87 1.81
C SER A 128 -3.72 15.33 0.53
N SER A 129 -2.42 15.54 0.36
CA SER A 129 -1.67 14.92 -0.73
C SER A 129 -1.24 13.50 -0.38
N GLY A 130 -0.90 12.74 -1.42
CA GLY A 130 -0.24 11.46 -1.29
C GLY A 130 -0.02 10.85 -2.67
N PHE A 131 0.13 9.53 -2.72
CA PHE A 131 0.34 8.78 -3.95
C PHE A 131 -0.75 7.74 -4.12
N PHE A 132 -1.34 7.73 -5.31
CA PHE A 132 -2.07 6.58 -5.83
C PHE A 132 -1.05 5.59 -6.40
N ILE A 133 -1.12 4.33 -5.96
CA ILE A 133 -0.33 3.24 -6.53
C ILE A 133 -1.30 2.18 -7.05
N SER A 134 -1.13 1.82 -8.33
CA SER A 134 -1.76 0.68 -8.97
C SER A 134 -0.66 -0.26 -9.43
N ILE A 135 -0.69 -1.50 -8.96
CA ILE A 135 0.15 -2.58 -9.47
C ILE A 135 -0.77 -3.57 -10.15
N PHE A 136 -0.41 -3.97 -11.37
CA PHE A 136 -1.16 -4.92 -12.16
C PHE A 136 -0.19 -5.96 -12.72
N MET A 137 -0.49 -7.24 -12.51
CA MET A 137 0.24 -8.34 -13.12
C MET A 137 -0.63 -9.01 -14.17
N ARG A 138 -0.07 -9.17 -15.37
CA ARG A 138 -0.64 -9.96 -16.46
C ARG A 138 0.28 -11.13 -16.75
N GLY A 139 -0.16 -12.35 -16.46
CA GLY A 139 0.73 -13.49 -16.60
C GLY A 139 0.07 -14.83 -16.87
N TYR A 140 0.94 -15.84 -16.91
CA TYR A 140 0.66 -17.23 -17.27
C TYR A 140 -0.49 -17.91 -16.50
N ARG A 141 -0.90 -17.40 -15.33
CA ARG A 141 -1.98 -18.01 -14.52
C ARG A 141 -3.03 -17.05 -13.99
N GLU A 142 -2.68 -15.81 -13.70
CA GLU A 142 -3.56 -14.88 -13.00
C GLU A 142 -3.41 -13.44 -13.49
N HIS A 143 -4.50 -12.70 -13.32
CA HIS A 143 -4.52 -11.25 -13.40
C HIS A 143 -4.73 -10.72 -11.99
N ASN A 144 -3.68 -10.19 -11.38
CA ASN A 144 -3.75 -9.59 -10.06
C ASN A 144 -3.66 -8.07 -10.20
N GLN A 145 -4.56 -7.36 -9.52
CA GLN A 145 -4.55 -5.91 -9.47
C GLN A 145 -4.79 -5.45 -8.05
N THR A 146 -3.95 -4.54 -7.58
CA THR A 146 -4.06 -3.90 -6.28
C THR A 146 -3.85 -2.41 -6.46
N ASN A 147 -4.77 -1.65 -5.88
CA ASN A 147 -4.76 -0.20 -5.87
C ASN A 147 -4.75 0.27 -4.42
N PHE A 148 -3.86 1.17 -4.06
CA PHE A 148 -3.81 1.71 -2.71
C PHE A 148 -3.34 3.17 -2.70
N PHE A 149 -3.62 3.83 -1.58
CA PHE A 149 -3.23 5.20 -1.33
C PHE A 149 -2.10 5.19 -0.30
N LEU A 150 -1.09 6.03 -0.53
CA LEU A 150 -0.08 6.35 0.46
C LEU A 150 -0.14 7.84 0.77
N GLY A 151 -0.49 8.22 2.01
CA GLY A 151 -0.45 9.61 2.44
C GLY A 151 0.92 10.27 2.28
N GLU A 152 0.95 11.57 2.03
CA GLU A 152 2.18 12.35 1.97
C GLU A 152 2.89 12.30 3.31
N LEU A 153 4.07 11.70 3.29
CA LEU A 153 4.97 11.62 4.42
C LEU A 153 6.13 12.56 4.09
N GLY A 154 6.25 13.67 4.81
CA GLY A 154 7.23 14.75 4.54
C GLY A 154 8.71 14.36 4.74
N SER A 155 9.17 13.22 4.22
CA SER A 155 10.56 12.78 4.24
C SER A 155 10.90 11.93 3.00
N LEU A 156 12.13 12.08 2.50
CA LEU A 156 12.74 11.19 1.49
C LEU A 156 12.58 9.69 1.84
N LEU A 157 12.65 9.37 3.14
CA LEU A 157 12.47 8.03 3.69
C LEU A 157 11.12 7.40 3.35
N ALA A 158 10.09 8.22 3.17
CA ALA A 158 8.77 7.70 2.88
C ALA A 158 8.54 7.39 1.40
N SER A 159 9.15 8.17 0.50
CA SER A 159 9.24 7.80 -0.91
C SER A 159 10.03 6.50 -1.08
N GLN A 160 11.08 6.28 -0.27
CA GLN A 160 11.80 5.00 -0.24
C GLN A 160 10.93 3.85 0.29
N ASN A 161 10.19 4.06 1.38
CA ASN A 161 9.26 3.04 1.91
C ASN A 161 8.11 2.72 0.93
N LEU A 162 7.63 3.72 0.17
CA LEU A 162 6.66 3.53 -0.91
C LEU A 162 7.22 2.61 -1.99
N ILE A 163 8.42 2.93 -2.50
CA ILE A 163 9.09 2.18 -3.56
C ILE A 163 9.34 0.74 -3.09
N ARG A 164 9.87 0.56 -1.88
CA ARG A 164 10.06 -0.75 -1.24
C ARG A 164 8.77 -1.54 -1.12
N TYR A 165 7.70 -0.92 -0.67
CA TYR A 165 6.42 -1.62 -0.53
C TYR A 165 5.84 -2.05 -1.88
N ALA A 166 5.94 -1.18 -2.90
CA ALA A 166 5.54 -1.55 -4.26
C ALA A 166 6.40 -2.72 -4.79
N ALA A 167 7.71 -2.70 -4.54
CA ALA A 167 8.62 -3.79 -4.89
C ALA A 167 8.29 -5.11 -4.17
N GLU A 168 8.01 -5.07 -2.87
CA GLU A 168 7.57 -6.23 -2.07
C GLU A 168 6.28 -6.83 -2.66
N LEU A 169 5.29 -6.02 -3.04
CA LEU A 169 4.06 -6.52 -3.70
C LEU A 169 4.33 -7.17 -5.06
N CYS A 170 5.26 -6.64 -5.86
CA CYS A 170 5.66 -7.27 -7.12
C CYS A 170 6.27 -8.66 -6.88
N ILE A 171 7.06 -8.81 -5.82
CA ILE A 171 7.65 -10.10 -5.42
C ILE A 171 6.59 -11.07 -4.88
N ASP A 172 5.68 -10.64 -4.03
CA ASP A 172 4.63 -11.49 -3.44
C ASP A 172 3.76 -12.17 -4.52
N TRP A 173 3.54 -11.50 -5.65
CA TRP A 173 2.77 -12.06 -6.77
C TRP A 173 3.59 -13.01 -7.67
N TYR A 174 4.90 -12.96 -7.53
CA TYR A 174 5.86 -13.69 -8.33
C TYR A 174 6.50 -14.89 -7.60
N GLU A 175 6.69 -14.81 -6.27
CA GLU A 175 7.25 -15.87 -5.43
C GLU A 175 6.52 -17.23 -5.53
N PRO A 176 5.17 -17.30 -5.70
CA PRO A 176 4.46 -18.58 -5.78
C PRO A 176 4.81 -19.46 -6.99
N PHE A 177 5.61 -18.99 -7.95
CA PHE A 177 5.94 -19.75 -9.16
C PHE A 177 7.03 -20.84 -8.97
N ASP A 178 7.65 -20.96 -7.79
CA ASP A 178 8.71 -21.94 -7.44
C ASP A 178 9.70 -22.20 -8.59
N LEU A 179 10.59 -21.23 -8.80
CA LEU A 179 11.47 -21.14 -9.97
C LEU A 179 12.85 -21.74 -9.76
N ALA A 180 12.99 -22.64 -8.78
CA ALA A 180 14.27 -23.26 -8.46
C ALA A 180 14.84 -24.05 -9.66
N GLY A 181 15.98 -23.59 -10.19
CA GLY A 181 16.66 -24.22 -11.32
C GLY A 181 16.13 -23.84 -12.71
N GLU A 182 15.23 -22.85 -12.79
CA GLU A 182 14.75 -22.27 -14.04
C GLU A 182 15.75 -21.23 -14.58
N MET A 183 15.85 -21.08 -15.90
CA MET A 183 16.53 -19.94 -16.51
C MET A 183 15.54 -18.77 -16.56
N VAL A 184 15.97 -17.58 -16.13
CA VAL A 184 15.14 -16.37 -16.00
C VAL A 184 15.68 -15.28 -16.92
N TRP A 185 14.76 -14.58 -17.59
CA TRP A 185 15.03 -13.40 -18.38
C TRP A 185 14.16 -12.25 -17.92
N VAL A 186 14.74 -11.06 -17.85
CA VAL A 186 14.04 -9.80 -17.64
C VAL A 186 14.25 -8.94 -18.88
N ASP A 187 13.16 -8.53 -19.52
CA ASP A 187 13.17 -7.77 -20.78
C ASP A 187 14.12 -8.36 -21.84
N ASP A 188 14.08 -9.69 -21.97
CA ASP A 188 14.88 -10.50 -22.88
C ASP A 188 16.39 -10.62 -22.56
N GLU A 189 16.84 -10.11 -21.41
CA GLU A 189 18.20 -10.30 -20.88
C GLU A 189 18.23 -11.41 -19.81
N GLU A 190 19.15 -12.38 -19.96
CA GLU A 190 19.30 -13.48 -18.99
C GLU A 190 19.87 -12.92 -17.68
N THR A 191 19.18 -13.17 -16.57
CA THR A 191 19.53 -12.58 -15.28
C THR A 191 19.18 -13.51 -14.12
N GLU A 192 19.68 -13.18 -12.93
CA GLU A 192 19.20 -13.77 -11.71
C GLU A 192 17.75 -13.38 -11.44
N MET A 193 17.07 -14.18 -10.64
CA MET A 193 15.68 -13.92 -10.30
C MET A 193 15.52 -12.53 -9.66
N PRO A 194 14.61 -11.66 -10.18
CA PRO A 194 14.36 -10.37 -9.57
C PRO A 194 14.01 -10.50 -8.09
N ASN A 195 14.69 -9.72 -7.26
CA ASN A 195 14.44 -9.61 -5.83
C ASN A 195 13.82 -8.23 -5.50
N VAL A 196 13.53 -7.97 -4.22
CA VAL A 196 12.97 -6.67 -3.81
C VAL A 196 13.86 -5.51 -4.24
N ASP A 197 15.18 -5.62 -4.05
CA ASP A 197 16.12 -4.54 -4.36
C ASP A 197 16.12 -4.22 -5.87
N PHE A 198 16.03 -5.23 -6.74
CA PHE A 198 15.89 -5.05 -8.19
C PHE A 198 14.64 -4.21 -8.53
N PHE A 199 13.48 -4.57 -7.98
CA PHE A 199 12.25 -3.81 -8.23
C PHE A 199 12.28 -2.41 -7.60
N GLU A 200 12.94 -2.25 -6.45
CA GLU A 200 13.14 -0.92 -5.85
C GLU A 200 13.94 -0.02 -6.81
N GLU A 201 15.02 -0.52 -7.39
CA GLU A 201 15.85 0.21 -8.35
C GLU A 201 15.07 0.57 -9.62
N GLU A 202 14.31 -0.37 -10.20
CA GLU A 202 13.50 -0.13 -11.40
C GLU A 202 12.40 0.92 -11.17
N ILE A 203 11.67 0.82 -10.06
CA ILE A 203 10.60 1.79 -9.74
C ILE A 203 11.21 3.17 -9.45
N ALA A 204 12.33 3.22 -8.74
CA ALA A 204 13.04 4.45 -8.42
C ALA A 204 13.61 5.14 -9.66
N ALA A 205 14.19 4.38 -10.60
CA ALA A 205 14.75 4.90 -11.84
C ALA A 205 13.70 5.59 -12.72
N ASN A 206 12.44 5.12 -12.65
CA ASN A 206 11.31 5.69 -13.39
C ASN A 206 10.57 6.80 -12.62
N MET A 207 11.00 7.14 -11.39
CA MET A 207 10.33 8.13 -10.56
C MET A 207 10.63 9.56 -11.01
N THR A 208 9.59 10.32 -11.29
CA THR A 208 9.62 11.74 -11.63
C THR A 208 8.72 12.55 -10.70
N ASN A 209 8.74 13.89 -10.82
CA ASN A 209 7.80 14.75 -10.11
C ASN A 209 6.32 14.49 -10.48
N GLN A 210 6.06 13.81 -11.60
CA GLN A 210 4.72 13.44 -12.06
C GLN A 210 4.32 12.02 -11.63
N GLY A 211 5.20 11.31 -10.91
CA GLY A 211 5.03 9.91 -10.53
C GLY A 211 5.97 8.97 -11.29
N SER A 212 5.66 7.68 -11.27
CA SER A 212 6.43 6.60 -11.91
C SER A 212 5.47 5.65 -12.61
N ASP A 213 5.69 5.39 -13.89
CA ASP A 213 5.08 4.27 -14.60
C ASP A 213 6.17 3.33 -15.04
N GLY A 214 5.85 2.04 -15.06
CA GLY A 214 6.71 1.09 -15.74
C GLY A 214 6.01 -0.21 -16.05
N ILE A 215 6.69 -0.95 -16.91
CA ILE A 215 6.36 -2.30 -17.30
C ILE A 215 7.64 -3.11 -17.20
N LEU A 216 7.55 -4.29 -16.62
CA LEU A 216 8.65 -5.24 -16.58
C LEU A 216 8.16 -6.58 -17.12
N GLY A 217 8.81 -7.07 -18.18
CA GLY A 217 8.59 -8.41 -18.70
C GLY A 217 9.49 -9.42 -18.00
N ILE A 218 8.89 -10.39 -17.32
CA ILE A 218 9.62 -11.52 -16.73
C ILE A 218 9.28 -12.78 -17.50
N ARG A 219 10.30 -13.45 -18.00
CA ARG A 219 10.19 -14.71 -18.74
C ARG A 219 11.03 -15.77 -18.05
N TRP A 220 10.52 -17.00 -17.97
CA TRP A 220 11.30 -18.13 -17.48
C TRP A 220 10.97 -19.39 -18.25
N LYS A 221 11.95 -20.31 -18.29
CA LYS A 221 11.85 -21.52 -19.08
C LYS A 221 12.19 -22.76 -18.27
N ASN A 222 11.26 -23.71 -18.28
CA ASN A 222 11.42 -24.97 -17.59
C ASN A 222 12.32 -25.90 -18.40
N PRO A 223 13.51 -26.27 -17.88
CA PRO A 223 14.49 -27.01 -18.67
C PRO A 223 14.05 -28.44 -18.95
N ILE A 224 13.15 -29.01 -18.14
CA ILE A 224 12.68 -30.40 -18.26
C ILE A 224 11.54 -30.49 -19.29
N SER A 225 10.56 -29.58 -19.21
CA SER A 225 9.37 -29.59 -20.06
C SER A 225 9.51 -28.71 -21.31
N ASN A 226 10.58 -27.91 -21.40
CA ASN A 226 10.83 -26.91 -22.45
C ASN A 226 9.68 -25.89 -22.61
N LYS A 227 8.84 -25.75 -21.57
CA LYS A 227 7.76 -24.75 -21.54
C LYS A 227 8.32 -23.39 -21.22
N ASP A 228 7.75 -22.40 -21.89
CA ASP A 228 8.13 -20.99 -21.80
C ASP A 228 6.98 -20.22 -21.15
N TYR A 229 7.30 -19.45 -20.13
CA TYR A 229 6.34 -18.73 -19.33
C TYR A 229 6.70 -17.25 -19.34
N ARG A 230 5.67 -16.40 -19.37
CA ARG A 230 5.82 -14.95 -19.36
C ARG A 230 4.79 -14.32 -18.45
N THR A 231 5.25 -13.34 -17.69
CA THR A 231 4.47 -12.42 -16.89
C THR A 231 4.95 -11.02 -17.20
N GLU A 232 4.02 -10.07 -17.15
CA GLU A 232 4.31 -8.65 -17.20
C GLU A 232 3.76 -8.01 -15.93
N ILE A 233 4.60 -7.24 -15.26
CA ILE A 233 4.22 -6.45 -14.10
C ILE A 233 4.18 -5.00 -14.54
N PHE A 234 3.06 -4.35 -14.29
CA PHE A 234 2.82 -2.94 -14.57
C PHE A 234 2.66 -2.24 -13.24
N TRP A 235 3.30 -1.07 -13.09
CA TRP A 235 3.03 -0.18 -11.99
C TRP A 235 2.70 1.21 -12.49
N THR A 236 1.83 1.86 -11.74
CA THR A 236 1.51 3.26 -11.89
C THR A 236 1.48 3.90 -10.53
N ILE A 237 2.34 4.89 -10.34
CA ILE A 237 2.46 5.72 -9.15
C ILE A 237 2.14 7.14 -9.58
N ARG A 238 1.16 7.77 -8.94
CA ARG A 238 0.73 9.14 -9.25
C ARG A 238 0.55 9.96 -7.99
N PRO A 239 1.07 11.20 -7.94
CA PRO A 239 0.68 12.12 -6.89
C PRO A 239 -0.82 12.45 -7.03
N ILE A 240 -1.55 12.39 -5.93
CA ILE A 240 -2.98 12.71 -5.86
C ILE A 240 -3.27 13.64 -4.69
N THR A 241 -4.39 14.35 -4.76
CA THR A 241 -4.88 15.22 -3.69
C THR A 241 -6.39 15.06 -3.53
N PHE A 242 -6.82 14.82 -2.29
CA PHE A 242 -8.24 14.68 -1.90
C PHE A 242 -8.98 16.01 -1.77
#